data_AF-A0A1C6DNL5-F1
#
_entry.id   AF-A0A1C6DNL5-F1
#
_cell.length_a   1.000
_cell.length_b   1.000
_cell.length_c   1.000
_cell.angle_alpha   90.00
_cell.angle_beta   90.00
_cell.angle_gamma   90.00
#
_symmetry.space_group_name_H-M   'P 1'
#
loop_
_entity.id
_entity.type
_entity.pdbx_description
1 polymer ?
#
loop_
_entity_poly.entity_id
_entity_poly.type
_entity_poly.pdbx_seq_one_letter_code
_entity_poly.pdbx_strand_id
1 'polypeptide(L)'
;MENTRFLNSNPDTTIVCPSNAEGVITCAAYNHATGGLFIQSSRGYTRTGNIKPDIASPGVEVYGARSSASKFAKPGFGRESGTSISAALTAGATALFVNWGLQSDPPRYFTNREIKSLLIRGATRSSNLLYPNREWGYGTLNLYQIFQVLL
;
A
#
# COMPACT_ATOMS: atom_id res chain seq x y z
N MET A 1 -12.09 25.99 -1.92
CA MET A 1 -12.61 24.82 -1.17
C MET A 1 -11.76 24.45 0.05
N GLU A 2 -10.59 25.08 0.30
CA GLU A 2 -9.70 24.74 1.43
C GLU A 2 -10.32 24.90 2.83
N ASN A 3 -11.45 25.59 2.96
CA ASN A 3 -12.14 25.80 4.25
C ASN A 3 -13.40 24.94 4.44
N THR A 4 -13.75 24.06 3.48
CA THR A 4 -14.88 23.16 3.64
C THR A 4 -14.43 21.89 4.37
N ARG A 5 -14.57 21.88 5.69
CA ARG A 5 -14.26 20.72 6.54
C ARG A 5 -15.27 20.61 7.68
N PHE A 6 -15.35 19.42 8.27
CA PHE A 6 -16.06 19.26 9.53
C PHE A 6 -15.27 19.91 10.68
N LEU A 7 -15.98 20.52 11.63
CA LEU A 7 -15.37 21.06 12.85
C LEU A 7 -14.76 19.95 13.72
N ASN A 8 -15.42 18.78 13.74
CA ASN A 8 -14.96 17.58 14.42
C ASN A 8 -14.93 16.42 13.42
N SER A 9 -13.80 16.24 12.75
CA SER A 9 -13.59 15.15 11.78
C SER A 9 -13.14 13.88 12.50
N ASN A 10 -13.67 12.73 12.08
CA ASN A 10 -13.12 11.43 12.49
C ASN A 10 -12.06 10.97 11.47
N PRO A 11 -10.79 10.77 11.88
CA PRO A 11 -9.74 10.26 10.98
C PRO A 11 -9.91 8.76 10.67
N ASP A 12 -10.70 8.05 11.46
CA ASP A 12 -10.98 6.62 11.30
C ASP A 12 -12.10 6.40 10.27
N THR A 13 -11.98 5.35 9.45
CA THR A 13 -12.92 5.02 8.36
C THR A 13 -12.90 6.03 7.20
N THR A 14 -11.71 6.36 6.72
CA THR A 14 -11.46 7.30 5.61
C THR A 14 -11.01 6.61 4.32
N ILE A 15 -11.11 5.27 4.25
CA ILE A 15 -10.77 4.48 3.06
C ILE A 15 -11.71 4.82 1.89
N VAL A 16 -11.11 5.21 0.77
CA VAL A 16 -11.83 5.60 -0.45
C VAL A 16 -12.41 4.37 -1.18
N CYS A 17 -13.55 4.55 -1.85
CA CYS A 17 -14.03 3.58 -2.84
C CYS A 17 -13.17 3.71 -4.11
N PRO A 18 -12.70 2.61 -4.75
CA PRO A 18 -13.07 1.20 -4.56
C PRO A 18 -12.16 0.41 -3.60
N SER A 19 -11.23 1.05 -2.90
CA SER A 19 -10.27 0.39 -2.02
C SER A 19 -10.90 -0.28 -0.79
N ASN A 20 -12.16 0.01 -0.48
CA ASN A 20 -12.94 -0.66 0.56
C ASN A 20 -13.43 -2.06 0.16
N ALA A 21 -13.28 -2.48 -1.10
CA ALA A 21 -13.67 -3.82 -1.55
C ALA A 21 -12.74 -4.92 -0.99
N GLU A 22 -13.32 -6.08 -0.66
CA GLU A 22 -12.58 -7.22 -0.08
C GLU A 22 -11.48 -7.73 -1.01
N GLY A 23 -11.77 -7.83 -2.32
CA GLY A 23 -10.82 -8.33 -3.30
C GLY A 23 -9.65 -7.39 -3.59
N VAL A 24 -9.82 -6.08 -3.47
CA VAL A 24 -8.78 -5.12 -3.89
C VAL A 24 -7.62 -5.15 -2.88
N ILE A 25 -6.36 -5.16 -3.33
CA ILE A 25 -5.20 -4.94 -2.45
C ILE A 25 -5.06 -3.44 -2.20
N THR A 26 -5.19 -3.02 -0.96
CA THR A 26 -5.21 -1.60 -0.56
C THR A 26 -3.97 -1.24 0.23
N CYS A 27 -3.33 -0.15 -0.19
CA CYS A 27 -2.05 0.30 0.36
C CYS A 27 -2.21 1.60 1.14
N ALA A 28 -1.73 1.63 2.37
CA ALA A 28 -1.37 2.87 3.05
C ALA A 28 -0.01 3.37 2.59
N ALA A 29 0.23 4.66 2.81
CA ALA A 29 1.52 5.30 2.56
C ALA A 29 2.27 5.55 3.86
N TYR A 30 3.58 5.28 3.83
CA TYR A 30 4.49 5.69 4.88
C TYR A 30 5.76 6.32 4.27
N ASN A 31 6.48 7.06 5.10
CA ASN A 31 7.76 7.63 4.76
C ASN A 31 8.87 6.61 5.01
N HIS A 32 9.53 6.18 3.94
CA HIS A 32 10.59 5.17 4.02
C HIS A 32 11.87 5.65 4.70
N ALA A 33 12.10 6.97 4.79
CA ALA A 33 13.26 7.55 5.43
C ALA A 33 13.09 7.68 6.95
N THR A 34 11.88 8.02 7.42
CA THR A 34 11.59 8.23 8.85
C THR A 34 10.87 7.05 9.50
N GLY A 35 10.30 6.13 8.73
CA GLY A 35 9.43 5.06 9.22
C GLY A 35 8.05 5.56 9.68
N GLY A 36 7.74 6.84 9.54
CA GLY A 36 6.48 7.43 9.97
C GLY A 36 5.35 7.22 8.96
N LEU A 37 4.12 7.05 9.45
CA LEU A 37 2.92 6.99 8.61
C LEU A 37 2.69 8.33 7.89
N PHE A 38 2.24 8.30 6.64
CA PHE A 38 1.86 9.52 5.93
C PHE A 38 0.57 10.09 6.54
N ILE A 39 0.60 11.37 6.92
CA ILE A 39 -0.52 12.01 7.63
C ILE A 39 -1.82 12.04 6.81
N GLN A 40 -1.71 12.11 5.49
CA GLN A 40 -2.87 12.10 4.57
C GLN A 40 -3.26 10.68 4.11
N SER A 41 -2.60 9.63 4.63
CA SER A 41 -3.01 8.25 4.33
C SER A 41 -4.35 7.97 4.97
N SER A 42 -5.31 7.55 4.17
CA SER A 42 -6.60 7.04 4.65
C SER A 42 -6.39 5.88 5.62
N ARG A 43 -7.26 5.82 6.64
CA ARG A 43 -7.24 4.82 7.70
C ARG A 43 -8.55 4.06 7.72
N GLY A 44 -8.48 2.78 8.03
CA GLY A 44 -9.67 1.97 8.19
C GLY A 44 -10.23 1.97 9.61
N TYR A 45 -11.05 0.99 9.96
CA TYR A 45 -11.57 -0.07 9.08
C TYR A 45 -12.56 0.46 8.04
N THR A 46 -13.06 -0.40 7.15
CA THR A 46 -14.19 -0.01 6.31
C THR A 46 -15.43 0.24 7.17
N ARG A 47 -16.46 0.88 6.62
CA ARG A 47 -17.75 1.09 7.30
C ARG A 47 -18.40 -0.21 7.80
N THR A 48 -18.10 -1.35 7.18
CA THR A 48 -18.60 -2.68 7.58
C THR A 48 -17.66 -3.42 8.53
N GLY A 49 -16.56 -2.78 8.96
CA GLY A 49 -15.58 -3.38 9.87
C GLY A 49 -14.50 -4.23 9.19
N ASN A 50 -14.42 -4.24 7.86
CA ASN A 50 -13.37 -4.99 7.16
C ASN A 50 -12.00 -4.32 7.37
N ILE A 51 -10.97 -5.14 7.55
CA ILE A 51 -9.60 -4.67 7.75
C ILE A 51 -9.09 -4.04 6.45
N LYS A 52 -8.88 -2.73 6.51
CA LYS A 52 -8.24 -1.91 5.48
C LYS A 52 -7.41 -0.83 6.17
N PRO A 53 -6.29 -0.36 5.57
CA PRO A 53 -5.64 -0.90 4.38
C PRO A 53 -5.17 -2.35 4.60
N ASP A 54 -4.83 -3.07 3.53
CA ASP A 54 -4.29 -4.43 3.67
C ASP A 54 -2.81 -4.36 4.12
N ILE A 55 -2.02 -3.48 3.53
CA ILE A 55 -0.60 -3.28 3.84
C ILE A 55 -0.21 -1.81 3.70
N ALA A 56 0.97 -1.43 4.18
CA ALA A 56 1.58 -0.13 3.93
C ALA A 56 2.81 -0.26 3.01
N SER A 57 3.01 0.71 2.12
CA SER A 57 4.15 0.74 1.19
C SER A 57 4.75 2.16 1.16
N PRO A 58 6.04 2.33 0.82
CA PRO A 58 6.62 3.66 0.68
C PRO A 58 5.75 4.57 -0.20
N GLY A 59 5.52 5.79 0.23
CA GLY A 59 4.66 6.71 -0.52
C GLY A 59 4.89 8.17 -0.21
N VAL A 60 5.96 8.51 0.52
CA VAL A 60 6.30 9.88 0.86
C VAL A 60 7.67 10.18 0.31
N GLU A 61 7.79 11.30 -0.39
CA GLU A 61 9.01 11.79 -1.03
C GLU A 61 9.68 10.75 -1.95
N VAL A 62 8.88 9.93 -2.63
CA VAL A 62 9.40 8.88 -3.52
C VAL A 62 9.85 9.51 -4.83
N TYR A 63 11.09 9.26 -5.21
CA TYR A 63 11.67 9.76 -6.46
C TYR A 63 11.22 8.91 -7.64
N GLY A 64 10.69 9.55 -8.68
CA GLY A 64 10.18 8.87 -9.86
C GLY A 64 10.04 9.77 -11.08
N ALA A 65 9.60 9.16 -12.19
CA ALA A 65 9.36 9.87 -13.43
C ALA A 65 8.11 10.76 -13.32
N ARG A 66 8.21 11.97 -13.84
CA ARG A 66 7.11 12.93 -13.97
C ARG A 66 6.72 13.05 -15.43
N SER A 67 5.42 13.01 -15.70
CA SER A 67 4.89 13.17 -17.06
C SER A 67 5.23 14.54 -17.62
N SER A 68 5.80 14.58 -18.82
CA SER A 68 6.04 15.82 -19.57
C SER A 68 4.76 16.49 -20.05
N ALA A 69 3.65 15.76 -20.07
CA ALA A 69 2.33 16.28 -20.43
C ALA A 69 1.61 16.95 -19.24
N SER A 70 2.17 16.88 -18.03
CA SER A 70 1.56 17.53 -16.87
C SER A 70 1.70 19.05 -16.97
N LYS A 71 0.58 19.76 -16.98
CA LYS A 71 0.56 21.24 -16.88
C LYS A 71 1.02 21.75 -15.51
N PHE A 72 1.09 20.86 -14.51
CA PHE A 72 1.33 21.19 -13.11
C PHE A 72 2.70 20.74 -12.61
N ALA A 73 3.47 20.00 -13.41
CA ALA A 73 4.77 19.48 -13.01
C ALA A 73 5.81 19.66 -14.12
N LYS A 74 7.04 20.01 -13.74
CA LYS A 74 8.16 20.05 -14.68
C LYS A 74 8.44 18.63 -15.22
N PRO A 75 8.68 18.47 -16.53
CA PRO A 75 9.09 17.20 -17.11
C PRO A 75 10.39 16.69 -16.46
N GLY A 76 10.58 15.37 -16.46
CA GLY A 76 11.80 14.72 -15.98
C GLY A 76 11.54 13.87 -14.74
N PHE A 77 12.36 14.02 -13.71
CA PHE A 77 12.24 13.26 -12.47
C PHE A 77 11.99 14.19 -11.29
N GLY A 78 11.28 13.68 -10.28
CA GLY A 78 11.06 14.42 -9.05
C GLY A 78 10.51 13.54 -7.94
N ARG A 79 10.30 14.15 -6.77
CA ARG A 79 9.74 13.48 -5.60
C ARG A 79 8.27 13.85 -5.46
N GLU A 80 7.46 12.84 -5.20
CA GLU A 80 6.03 13.00 -4.95
C GLU A 80 5.61 12.19 -3.71
N SER A 81 4.49 12.57 -3.13
CA SER A 81 3.91 11.94 -1.94
C SER A 81 2.45 11.59 -2.16
N GLY A 82 2.03 10.38 -1.80
CA GLY A 82 0.64 9.92 -1.88
C GLY A 82 0.49 8.40 -1.84
N THR A 83 -0.68 7.94 -1.43
CA THR A 83 -1.06 6.51 -1.46
C THR A 83 -1.12 5.93 -2.87
N SER A 84 -1.30 6.77 -3.90
CA SER A 84 -1.17 6.37 -5.31
C SER A 84 0.22 5.81 -5.63
N ILE A 85 1.27 6.36 -5.04
CA ILE A 85 2.65 5.91 -5.25
C ILE A 85 2.87 4.58 -4.52
N SER A 86 2.37 4.48 -3.28
CA SER A 86 2.39 3.23 -2.51
C SER A 86 1.69 2.09 -3.26
N ALA A 87 0.53 2.37 -3.88
CA ALA A 87 -0.17 1.40 -4.70
C ALA A 87 0.65 0.98 -5.94
N ALA A 88 1.29 1.92 -6.63
CA ALA A 88 2.14 1.62 -7.79
C ALA A 88 3.35 0.75 -7.42
N LEU A 89 4.02 1.05 -6.29
CA LEU A 89 5.14 0.23 -5.79
C LEU A 89 4.70 -1.18 -5.43
N THR A 90 3.57 -1.33 -4.74
CA THR A 90 2.99 -2.64 -4.42
C THR A 90 2.62 -3.42 -5.69
N ALA A 91 2.07 -2.74 -6.70
CA ALA A 91 1.74 -3.36 -7.99
C ALA A 91 3.00 -3.87 -8.71
N GLY A 92 4.09 -3.09 -8.73
CA GLY A 92 5.38 -3.52 -9.29
C GLY A 92 5.97 -4.71 -8.55
N ALA A 93 5.97 -4.69 -7.21
CA ALA A 93 6.42 -5.81 -6.40
C ALA A 93 5.59 -7.08 -6.66
N THR A 94 4.27 -6.92 -6.79
CA THR A 94 3.36 -8.02 -7.12
C THR A 94 3.64 -8.59 -8.51
N ALA A 95 3.92 -7.74 -9.51
CA ALA A 95 4.26 -8.18 -10.86
C ALA A 95 5.54 -9.02 -10.87
N LEU A 96 6.57 -8.61 -10.12
CA LEU A 96 7.81 -9.39 -9.95
C LEU A 96 7.53 -10.74 -9.29
N PHE A 97 6.70 -10.77 -8.25
CA PHE A 97 6.31 -12.00 -7.56
C PHE A 97 5.58 -12.98 -8.49
N VAL A 98 4.60 -12.50 -9.25
CA VAL A 98 3.85 -13.30 -10.22
C VAL A 98 4.79 -13.82 -11.32
N ASN A 99 5.68 -12.98 -11.84
CA ASN A 99 6.64 -13.41 -12.85
C ASN A 99 7.55 -14.54 -12.35
N TRP A 100 8.03 -14.45 -11.10
CA TRP A 100 8.79 -15.54 -10.48
C TRP A 100 7.99 -16.85 -10.41
N GLY A 101 6.71 -16.78 -10.02
CA GLY A 101 5.85 -17.97 -9.95
C GLY A 101 5.65 -18.62 -11.32
N LEU A 102 5.49 -17.82 -12.37
CA LEU A 102 5.36 -18.31 -13.75
C LEU A 102 6.65 -18.95 -14.28
N GLN A 103 7.82 -18.48 -13.82
CA GLN A 103 9.13 -19.03 -14.19
C GLN A 103 9.56 -20.23 -13.35
N SER A 104 8.82 -20.56 -12.28
CA SER A 104 9.11 -21.73 -11.44
C SER A 104 8.77 -23.04 -12.16
N ASP A 105 9.40 -24.14 -11.76
CA ASP A 105 9.10 -25.49 -12.27
C ASP A 105 8.56 -26.39 -11.13
N PRO A 106 7.28 -26.80 -11.15
CA PRO A 106 6.26 -26.45 -12.15
C PRO A 106 5.77 -25.00 -12.02
N PRO A 107 5.21 -24.39 -13.10
CA PRO A 107 4.69 -23.03 -13.07
C PRO A 107 3.56 -22.85 -12.07
N ARG A 108 3.59 -21.73 -11.34
CA ARG A 108 2.56 -21.36 -10.36
C ARG A 108 1.75 -20.18 -10.86
N TYR A 109 0.43 -20.35 -10.89
CA TYR A 109 -0.53 -19.29 -11.14
C TYR A 109 -1.14 -18.85 -9.82
N PHE A 110 -1.23 -17.54 -9.60
CA PHE A 110 -1.77 -16.99 -8.37
C PHE A 110 -3.09 -16.28 -8.63
N THR A 111 -4.07 -16.57 -7.79
CA THR A 111 -5.28 -15.76 -7.65
C THR A 111 -4.97 -14.50 -6.85
N ASN A 112 -5.79 -13.47 -7.02
CA ASN A 112 -5.66 -12.23 -6.27
C ASN A 112 -5.77 -12.45 -4.73
N ARG A 113 -6.59 -13.42 -4.29
CA ARG A 113 -6.70 -13.78 -2.87
C ARG A 113 -5.41 -14.38 -2.32
N GLU A 114 -4.75 -15.24 -3.11
CA GLU A 114 -3.46 -15.83 -2.73
C GLU A 114 -2.36 -14.78 -2.67
N ILE A 115 -2.27 -13.90 -3.66
CA ILE A 115 -1.30 -12.79 -3.66
C ILE A 115 -1.51 -11.91 -2.42
N LYS A 116 -2.75 -11.50 -2.15
CA LYS A 116 -3.06 -10.72 -0.95
C LYS A 116 -2.62 -11.44 0.34
N SER A 117 -2.95 -12.72 0.48
CA SER A 117 -2.57 -13.52 1.64
C SER A 117 -1.05 -13.61 1.80
N LEU A 118 -0.32 -13.80 0.71
CA LEU A 118 1.15 -13.87 0.71
C LEU A 118 1.80 -12.53 1.05
N LEU A 119 1.32 -11.44 0.48
CA LEU A 119 1.75 -10.08 0.83
C LEU A 119 1.53 -9.79 2.32
N ILE A 120 0.37 -10.20 2.86
CA ILE A 120 0.06 -10.07 4.28
C ILE A 120 1.00 -10.93 5.13
N ARG A 121 1.23 -12.19 4.76
CA ARG A 121 2.11 -13.12 5.51
C ARG A 121 3.55 -12.61 5.55
N GLY A 122 4.06 -12.12 4.41
CA GLY A 122 5.41 -11.56 4.30
C GLY A 122 5.54 -10.13 4.82
N ALA A 123 4.45 -9.45 5.22
CA ALA A 123 4.55 -8.07 5.69
C ALA A 123 5.43 -7.93 6.93
N THR A 124 6.32 -6.94 6.93
CA THR A 124 7.14 -6.60 8.11
C THR A 124 6.26 -5.90 9.14
N ARG A 125 6.36 -6.33 10.40
CA ARG A 125 5.57 -5.81 11.52
C ARG A 125 6.49 -5.22 12.57
N SER A 126 6.14 -4.04 13.06
CA SER A 126 6.82 -3.44 14.20
C SER A 126 6.37 -4.11 15.50
N SER A 127 7.31 -4.49 16.37
CA SER A 127 6.96 -5.05 17.69
C SER A 127 6.20 -4.07 18.59
N ASN A 128 6.24 -2.77 18.28
CA ASN A 128 5.63 -1.72 19.07
C ASN A 128 4.16 -1.47 18.72
N LEU A 129 3.61 -2.17 17.71
CA LEU A 129 2.24 -1.99 17.23
C LEU A 129 1.51 -3.33 17.21
N LEU A 130 0.22 -3.29 17.51
CA LEU A 130 -0.68 -4.44 17.31
C LEU A 130 -1.13 -4.48 15.86
N TYR A 131 -1.17 -5.68 15.28
CA TYR A 131 -1.62 -5.92 13.90
C TYR A 131 -2.74 -6.97 13.89
N PRO A 132 -3.72 -6.85 12.98
CA PRO A 132 -3.90 -5.73 12.06
C PRO A 132 -4.37 -4.45 12.77
N ASN A 133 -4.05 -3.28 12.22
CA ASN A 133 -4.53 -1.98 12.69
C ASN A 133 -5.02 -1.10 11.54
N ARG A 134 -5.61 0.05 11.89
CA ARG A 134 -6.31 0.95 10.96
C ARG A 134 -5.35 1.73 10.06
N GLU A 135 -4.11 1.91 10.50
CA GLU A 135 -3.09 2.73 9.88
C GLU A 135 -2.20 1.95 8.91
N TRP A 136 -1.71 0.79 9.36
CA TRP A 136 -0.71 -0.03 8.69
C TRP A 136 -1.29 -1.31 8.10
N GLY A 137 -2.57 -1.61 8.35
CA GLY A 137 -3.15 -2.87 7.94
C GLY A 137 -2.44 -4.02 8.65
N TYR A 138 -1.89 -4.95 7.87
CA TYR A 138 -1.13 -6.09 8.37
C TYR A 138 0.39 -5.87 8.49
N GLY A 139 0.91 -4.71 8.09
CA GLY A 139 2.35 -4.41 8.13
C GLY A 139 2.85 -3.69 6.88
N THR A 140 4.16 -3.52 6.76
CA THR A 140 4.80 -2.93 5.58
C THR A 140 5.15 -3.97 4.53
N LEU A 141 5.04 -3.59 3.25
CA LEU A 141 5.39 -4.42 2.11
C LEU A 141 6.86 -4.89 2.22
N ASN A 142 7.05 -6.20 2.22
CA ASN A 142 8.38 -6.83 2.17
C ASN A 142 8.33 -8.04 1.23
N LEU A 143 8.72 -7.82 -0.02
CA LEU A 143 8.69 -8.85 -1.05
C LEU A 143 9.67 -10.00 -0.75
N TYR A 144 10.82 -9.69 -0.15
CA TYR A 144 11.83 -10.71 0.16
C TYR A 144 11.32 -11.71 1.20
N GLN A 145 10.63 -11.22 2.24
CA GLN A 145 10.04 -12.07 3.27
C GLN A 145 8.99 -13.04 2.72
N ILE A 146 8.29 -12.68 1.64
CA ILE A 146 7.32 -13.58 1.00
C ILE A 146 8.02 -14.86 0.53
N PHE A 147 9.21 -14.74 -0.06
CA PHE A 147 9.99 -15.89 -0.49
C PHE A 147 10.50 -16.71 0.69
N GLN A 148 10.92 -16.06 1.80
CA GLN A 148 11.34 -16.77 3.01
C GLN A 148 10.20 -17.53 3.71
N VAL A 149 8.94 -17.12 3.50
CA VAL A 149 7.77 -17.81 4.05
C VAL A 149 7.31 -18.96 3.15
N LEU A 150 7.74 -18.96 1.88
CA LEU A 150 7.39 -19.98 0.88
C LEU A 150 8.45 -21.09 0.73
N LEU A 151 9.71 -20.79 1.03
CA LEU A 151 10.86 -21.69 1.01
C LEU A 151 11.15 -22.24 2.40
#